data_AF-E5WYZ3-F1
#
_entry.id   AF-E5WYZ3-F1
#
_cell.length_a   1.000
_cell.length_b   1.000
_cell.length_c   1.000
_cell.angle_alpha   90.00
_cell.angle_beta   90.00
_cell.angle_gamma   90.00
#
_symmetry.space_group_name_H-M   'P 1'
#
loop_
_entity.id
_entity.type
_entity.pdbx_description
1 polymer ?
#
loop_
_entity_poly.entity_id
_entity_poly.type
_entity_poly.pdbx_seq_one_letter_code
_entity_poly.pdbx_strand_id
1 'polypeptide(L)'
;MVLYNYIDDCIKKTVSSDACKKPVISVIADVMRIKGHHVLFEALQSSALNVEVLIIGRIIEVDYYKELIDKKYSFQYTFTGYVNDVERYLEQTDLVIVPSVGFETFSLAMVESWGKGIPTIASDLGGMKELVENFLPQYAEILLFSPGNIEELKVKIETILNHDILYREVSEKVHEVAYNNFSKTSFRKNLLGII
;
A
#
# COMPACT_ATOMS: atom_id res chain seq x y z
N MET A 1 -6.43 25.39 -6.16
CA MET A 1 -5.62 24.34 -6.81
C MET A 1 -4.76 23.72 -5.72
N VAL A 2 -4.91 22.42 -5.50
CA VAL A 2 -4.08 21.66 -4.55
C VAL A 2 -2.88 21.14 -5.32
N LEU A 3 -1.67 21.34 -4.80
CA LEU A 3 -0.43 20.87 -5.41
C LEU A 3 0.08 19.68 -4.59
N TYR A 4 0.04 18.49 -5.18
CA TYR A 4 0.46 17.26 -4.54
C TYR A 4 1.98 17.08 -4.59
N ASN A 5 2.52 16.32 -3.65
CA ASN A 5 3.91 15.86 -3.71
C ASN A 5 4.13 14.98 -4.94
N TYR A 6 5.36 14.94 -5.44
CA TYR A 6 5.75 14.11 -6.57
C TYR A 6 6.66 12.96 -6.14
N ILE A 7 6.69 11.90 -6.95
CA ILE A 7 7.63 10.79 -6.84
C ILE A 7 8.65 10.87 -7.98
N ASP A 8 9.92 10.54 -7.67
CA ASP A 8 11.02 10.69 -8.62
C ASP A 8 10.96 9.65 -9.75
N ASP A 9 10.52 8.42 -9.48
CA ASP A 9 10.42 7.33 -10.46
C ASP A 9 9.01 6.74 -10.58
N CYS A 10 8.43 6.85 -11.77
CA CYS A 10 7.16 6.22 -12.17
C CYS A 10 7.44 5.12 -13.21
N ILE A 11 8.27 4.14 -12.88
CA ILE A 11 8.55 2.99 -13.76
C ILE A 11 7.80 1.78 -13.22
N LYS A 12 6.84 1.27 -13.99
CA LYS A 12 6.08 0.07 -13.62
C LYS A 12 7.05 -1.10 -13.39
N LYS A 13 6.84 -1.86 -12.31
CA LYS A 13 7.66 -3.05 -12.04
C LYS A 13 7.46 -4.10 -13.15
N THR A 14 8.49 -4.91 -13.38
CA THR A 14 8.35 -6.09 -14.25
C THR A 14 7.65 -7.20 -13.46
N VAL A 15 6.54 -7.73 -13.99
CA VAL A 15 5.83 -8.82 -13.33
C VAL A 15 6.62 -10.12 -13.52
N SER A 16 7.17 -10.68 -12.43
CA SER A 16 7.76 -12.03 -12.46
C SER A 16 6.64 -13.06 -12.54
N SER A 17 6.60 -13.86 -13.60
CA SER A 17 5.54 -14.85 -13.87
C SER A 17 5.73 -16.19 -13.15
N ASP A 18 6.38 -16.20 -11.99
CA ASP A 18 6.67 -17.44 -11.27
C ASP A 18 5.44 -17.88 -10.46
N ALA A 19 4.68 -18.82 -11.01
CA ALA A 19 3.48 -19.39 -10.38
C ALA A 19 3.69 -20.05 -9.01
N CYS A 20 4.96 -20.25 -8.58
CA CYS A 20 5.33 -20.83 -7.30
C CYS A 20 5.72 -19.77 -6.23
N LYS A 21 5.86 -18.50 -6.62
CA LYS A 21 6.26 -17.44 -5.70
C LYS A 21 5.08 -17.02 -4.82
N LYS A 22 5.31 -16.93 -3.51
CA LYS A 22 4.31 -16.40 -2.57
C LYS A 22 4.11 -14.90 -2.85
N PRO A 23 2.86 -14.40 -2.88
CA PRO A 23 2.63 -12.97 -2.99
C PRO A 23 3.26 -12.23 -1.81
N VAL A 24 3.89 -11.10 -2.09
CA VAL A 24 4.51 -10.24 -1.08
C VAL A 24 3.60 -9.05 -0.79
N ILE A 25 3.19 -8.91 0.47
CA ILE A 25 2.40 -7.78 0.96
C ILE A 25 3.31 -6.84 1.76
N SER A 26 3.33 -5.56 1.44
CA SER A 26 4.16 -4.60 2.17
C SER A 26 3.35 -3.51 2.86
N VAL A 27 3.84 -3.07 4.02
CA VAL A 27 3.41 -1.86 4.71
C VAL A 27 4.61 -0.94 4.82
N ILE A 28 4.51 0.25 4.22
CA ILE A 28 5.58 1.26 4.26
C ILE A 28 5.18 2.33 5.27
N ALA A 29 5.51 2.08 6.54
CA ALA A 29 5.24 2.98 7.65
C ALA A 29 6.10 2.62 8.86
N ASP A 30 6.41 3.64 9.67
CA ASP A 30 6.98 3.43 11.01
C ASP A 30 6.03 2.60 11.89
N VAL A 31 6.57 1.66 12.66
CA VAL A 31 5.82 0.75 13.53
C VAL A 31 5.28 1.51 14.73
N MET A 32 4.03 1.94 14.59
CA MET A 32 3.22 2.64 15.57
C MET A 32 1.80 2.09 15.55
N ARG A 33 1.08 2.13 16.68
CA ARG A 33 -0.29 1.61 16.75
C ARG A 33 -1.22 2.31 15.76
N ILE A 34 -1.06 3.62 15.61
CA ILE A 34 -1.87 4.44 14.70
C ILE A 34 -1.74 4.01 13.23
N LYS A 35 -0.62 3.39 12.86
CA LYS A 35 -0.38 2.87 11.50
C LYS A 35 -1.01 1.51 11.24
N GLY A 36 -1.63 0.90 12.26
CA GLY A 36 -2.55 -0.22 12.07
C GLY A 36 -1.94 -1.55 11.60
N HIS A 37 -0.63 -1.77 11.78
CA HIS A 37 0.04 -3.04 11.45
C HIS A 37 -0.71 -4.29 11.98
N HIS A 38 -1.27 -4.21 13.20
CA HIS A 38 -2.09 -5.25 13.81
C HIS A 38 -3.33 -5.58 12.96
N VAL A 39 -3.97 -4.59 12.32
CA VAL A 39 -5.15 -4.81 11.48
C VAL A 39 -4.81 -5.74 10.31
N LEU A 40 -3.67 -5.52 9.65
CA LEU A 40 -3.18 -6.41 8.59
C LEU A 40 -2.85 -7.80 9.14
N PHE A 41 -2.15 -7.85 10.27
CA PHE A 41 -1.71 -9.13 10.85
C PHE A 41 -2.91 -10.01 11.25
N GLU A 42 -3.93 -9.43 11.90
CA GLU A 42 -5.15 -10.15 12.25
C GLU A 42 -5.99 -10.55 11.02
N ALA A 43 -6.00 -9.71 9.96
CA ALA A 43 -6.69 -10.02 8.71
C ALA A 43 -6.04 -11.22 7.99
N LEU A 44 -4.71 -11.28 7.97
CA LEU A 44 -3.98 -12.39 7.38
C LEU A 44 -4.01 -13.65 8.25
N GLN A 45 -4.05 -13.51 9.58
CA GLN A 45 -4.16 -14.65 10.50
C GLN A 45 -5.44 -15.46 10.30
N SER A 46 -6.54 -14.78 9.96
CA SER A 46 -7.83 -15.41 9.67
C SER A 46 -8.03 -15.77 8.19
N SER A 47 -7.03 -15.51 7.34
CA SER A 47 -7.03 -15.84 5.92
C SER A 47 -6.34 -17.18 5.64
N ALA A 48 -6.74 -17.83 4.54
CA ALA A 48 -6.06 -19.03 4.02
C ALA A 48 -4.88 -18.69 3.08
N LEU A 49 -4.59 -17.40 2.88
CA LEU A 49 -3.54 -16.93 1.97
C LEU A 49 -2.15 -17.30 2.47
N ASN A 50 -1.31 -17.81 1.56
CA ASN A 50 0.10 -18.09 1.81
C ASN A 50 0.96 -16.94 1.28
N VAL A 51 1.17 -15.92 2.11
CA VAL A 51 1.86 -14.68 1.75
C VAL A 51 3.11 -14.46 2.60
N GLU A 52 3.96 -13.56 2.11
CA GLU A 52 5.05 -12.96 2.88
C GLU A 52 4.71 -11.49 3.16
N VAL A 53 4.97 -11.04 4.39
CA VAL A 53 4.69 -9.67 4.82
C VAL A 53 5.97 -8.90 5.09
N LEU A 54 6.11 -7.71 4.52
CA LEU A 54 7.24 -6.82 4.77
C LEU A 54 6.77 -5.55 5.43
N ILE A 55 7.28 -5.29 6.64
CA ILE A 55 7.04 -4.05 7.38
C ILE A 55 8.28 -3.17 7.23
N ILE A 56 8.12 -2.07 6.50
CA ILE A 56 9.20 -1.18 6.08
C ILE A 56 9.06 0.14 6.82
N GLY A 57 9.91 0.34 7.83
CA GLY A 57 9.87 1.51 8.70
C GLY A 57 10.53 1.24 10.05
N ARG A 58 10.77 2.31 10.80
CA ARG A 58 11.42 2.23 12.12
C ARG A 58 10.46 1.68 13.15
N ILE A 59 10.99 0.95 14.13
CA ILE A 59 10.23 0.63 15.34
C ILE A 59 10.23 1.86 16.23
N ILE A 60 9.09 2.56 16.29
CA ILE A 60 8.92 3.77 17.09
C ILE A 60 8.26 3.42 18.44
N GLU A 61 7.19 2.62 18.41
CA GLU A 61 6.50 2.15 19.62
C GLU A 61 6.93 0.71 19.96
N VAL A 62 7.89 0.58 20.88
CA VAL A 62 8.48 -0.72 21.25
C VAL A 62 7.47 -1.68 21.86
N ASP A 63 6.56 -1.19 22.71
CA ASP A 63 5.56 -2.06 23.35
C ASP A 63 4.54 -2.58 22.33
N TYR A 64 4.11 -1.74 21.39
CA TYR A 64 3.27 -2.17 20.28
C TYR A 64 3.98 -3.17 19.37
N TYR A 65 5.27 -2.95 19.07
CA TYR A 65 6.06 -3.92 18.33
C TYR A 65 6.13 -5.28 19.05
N LYS A 66 6.35 -5.29 20.37
CA LYS A 66 6.32 -6.52 21.17
C LYS A 66 4.98 -7.24 21.09
N GLU A 67 3.86 -6.53 21.20
CA GLU A 67 2.53 -7.11 21.03
C GLU A 67 2.35 -7.81 19.67
N LEU A 68 2.94 -7.25 18.60
CA LEU A 68 2.92 -7.87 17.28
C LEU A 68 3.75 -9.15 17.25
N ILE A 69 4.97 -9.17 17.80
CA ILE A 69 5.85 -10.34 17.69
C ILE A 69 5.56 -11.45 18.71
N ASP A 70 4.94 -11.13 19.84
CA ASP A 70 4.60 -12.10 20.89
C ASP A 70 3.48 -13.05 20.45
N LYS A 71 2.68 -12.65 19.45
CA LYS A 71 1.67 -13.50 18.82
C LYS A 71 2.31 -14.42 17.78
N LYS A 72 1.80 -15.65 17.70
CA LYS A 72 2.17 -16.59 16.64
C LYS A 72 1.27 -16.38 15.43
N TYR A 73 1.88 -15.95 14.34
CA TYR A 73 1.21 -15.82 13.05
C TYR A 73 1.50 -17.01 12.12
N SER A 74 0.52 -17.39 11.30
CA SER A 74 0.64 -18.50 10.32
C SER A 74 1.43 -18.12 9.06
N PHE A 75 1.64 -16.83 8.82
CA PHE A 75 2.36 -16.28 7.68
C PHE A 75 3.77 -15.81 8.08
N GLN A 76 4.65 -15.68 7.09
CA GLN A 76 5.98 -15.13 7.30
C GLN A 76 5.91 -13.61 7.27
N TYR A 77 6.61 -12.96 8.21
CA TYR A 77 6.71 -11.52 8.25
C TYR A 77 8.14 -11.08 8.59
N THR A 78 8.55 -9.93 8.05
CA THR A 78 9.86 -9.33 8.29
C THR A 78 9.70 -7.84 8.60
N PHE A 79 10.29 -7.40 9.70
CA PHE A 79 10.49 -5.97 9.98
C PHE A 79 11.86 -5.57 9.46
N THR A 80 11.91 -4.71 8.43
CA THR A 80 13.17 -4.34 7.77
C THR A 80 13.92 -3.23 8.50
N GLY A 81 13.21 -2.50 9.38
CA GLY A 81 13.71 -1.28 9.99
C GLY A 81 13.66 -0.09 9.04
N TYR A 82 14.45 0.94 9.32
CA TYR A 82 14.60 2.07 8.42
C TYR A 82 15.35 1.65 7.15
N VAL A 83 14.83 2.05 6.00
CA VAL A 83 15.47 1.81 4.70
C VAL A 83 15.53 3.13 3.93
N ASN A 84 16.67 3.42 3.32
CA ASN A 84 16.82 4.58 2.45
C ASN A 84 16.21 4.35 1.07
N ASP A 85 16.30 3.11 0.61
CA ASP A 85 15.81 2.65 -0.68
C ASP A 85 14.58 1.76 -0.43
N VAL A 86 13.41 2.39 -0.52
CA VAL A 86 12.10 1.72 -0.46
C VAL A 86 11.76 1.09 -1.81
N GLU A 87 12.29 1.64 -2.89
CA GLU A 87 12.03 1.19 -4.26
C GLU A 87 12.40 -0.27 -4.47
N ARG A 88 13.58 -0.71 -3.99
CA ARG A 88 13.97 -2.13 -4.04
C ARG A 88 12.98 -3.08 -3.38
N TYR A 89 12.25 -2.61 -2.35
CA TYR A 89 11.23 -3.42 -1.70
C TYR A 89 9.92 -3.40 -2.48
N LEU A 90 9.57 -2.26 -3.07
CA LEU A 90 8.41 -2.17 -3.95
C LEU A 90 8.58 -3.09 -5.18
N GLU A 91 9.78 -3.24 -5.74
CA GLU A 91 10.03 -4.15 -6.87
C GLU A 91 9.63 -5.61 -6.59
N GLN A 92 9.80 -6.06 -5.35
CA GLN A 92 9.41 -7.39 -4.90
C GLN A 92 7.99 -7.47 -4.32
N THR A 93 7.32 -6.34 -4.10
CA THR A 93 5.99 -6.23 -3.48
C THR A 93 4.88 -6.39 -4.51
N ASP A 94 3.89 -7.23 -4.22
CA ASP A 94 2.71 -7.45 -5.07
C ASP A 94 1.49 -6.64 -4.64
N LEU A 95 1.37 -6.33 -3.36
CA LEU A 95 0.28 -5.55 -2.81
C LEU A 95 0.79 -4.65 -1.68
N VAL A 96 0.39 -3.38 -1.66
CA VAL A 96 0.66 -2.50 -0.51
C VAL A 96 -0.60 -2.32 0.30
N ILE A 97 -0.45 -2.35 1.62
CA ILE A 97 -1.53 -2.09 2.57
C ILE A 97 -1.16 -0.84 3.36
N VAL A 98 -2.08 0.11 3.44
CA VAL A 98 -1.97 1.29 4.31
C VAL A 98 -3.10 1.23 5.35
N PRO A 99 -2.93 0.43 6.43
CA PRO A 99 -4.03 0.11 7.33
C PRO A 99 -4.19 1.14 8.45
N SER A 100 -3.85 2.40 8.20
CA SER A 100 -3.83 3.43 9.23
C SER A 100 -5.19 3.60 9.90
N VAL A 101 -5.21 3.53 11.22
CA VAL A 101 -6.40 3.79 12.04
C VAL A 101 -6.49 5.26 12.47
N GLY A 102 -5.50 6.07 12.11
CA GLY A 102 -5.48 7.51 12.37
C GLY A 102 -5.41 8.34 11.10
N PHE A 103 -5.80 9.61 11.25
CA PHE A 103 -5.89 10.54 10.13
C PHE A 103 -4.52 10.80 9.51
N GLU A 104 -4.43 10.65 8.20
CA GLU A 104 -3.26 11.00 7.39
C GLU A 104 -3.68 12.06 6.37
N THR A 105 -2.89 13.12 6.22
CA THR A 105 -3.18 14.18 5.24
C THR A 105 -2.90 13.75 3.81
N PHE A 106 -1.88 12.93 3.60
CA PHE A 106 -1.47 12.41 2.30
C PHE A 106 -0.60 11.17 2.48
N SER A 107 -0.87 10.11 1.71
CA SER A 107 -0.11 8.86 1.79
C SER A 107 0.93 8.79 0.68
N LEU A 108 2.18 9.15 0.98
CA LEU A 108 3.31 8.99 0.05
C LEU A 108 3.51 7.52 -0.32
N ALA A 109 3.44 6.62 0.67
CA ALA A 109 3.54 5.18 0.44
C ALA A 109 2.56 4.68 -0.63
N MET A 110 1.31 5.15 -0.58
CA MET A 110 0.29 4.80 -1.58
C MET A 110 0.67 5.27 -2.98
N VAL A 111 1.11 6.51 -3.11
CA VAL A 111 1.49 7.10 -4.40
C VAL A 111 2.77 6.48 -4.98
N GLU A 112 3.78 6.22 -4.15
CA GLU A 112 5.01 5.51 -4.54
C GLU A 112 4.69 4.10 -5.08
N SER A 113 3.80 3.38 -4.39
CA SER A 113 3.34 2.05 -4.80
C SER A 113 2.58 2.11 -6.13
N TRP A 114 1.71 3.10 -6.29
CA TRP A 114 1.02 3.36 -7.55
C TRP A 114 2.00 3.66 -8.68
N GLY A 115 3.07 4.41 -8.41
CA GLY A 115 4.17 4.67 -9.35
C GLY A 115 4.81 3.40 -9.91
N LYS A 116 4.83 2.32 -9.12
CA LYS A 116 5.30 0.98 -9.54
C LYS A 116 4.21 0.10 -10.15
N GLY A 117 2.97 0.58 -10.23
CA GLY A 117 1.81 -0.18 -10.66
C GLY A 117 1.38 -1.24 -9.66
N ILE A 118 1.64 -1.02 -8.38
CA ILE A 118 1.26 -1.93 -7.30
C ILE A 118 -0.09 -1.47 -6.75
N PRO A 119 -1.14 -2.30 -6.81
CA PRO A 119 -2.40 -2.01 -6.14
C PRO A 119 -2.19 -1.71 -4.65
N THR A 120 -2.96 -0.77 -4.11
CA THR A 120 -2.87 -0.38 -2.70
C THR A 120 -4.25 -0.41 -2.06
N ILE A 121 -4.42 -1.21 -1.01
CA ILE A 121 -5.62 -1.20 -0.17
C ILE A 121 -5.34 -0.32 1.05
N ALA A 122 -6.16 0.69 1.28
CA ALA A 122 -5.97 1.68 2.33
C ALA A 122 -7.23 1.89 3.16
N SER A 123 -7.07 2.35 4.40
CA SER A 123 -8.22 2.77 5.19
C SER A 123 -8.90 3.98 4.55
N ASP A 124 -10.23 4.05 4.60
CA ASP A 124 -11.05 5.11 4.00
C ASP A 124 -11.01 6.42 4.81
N LEU A 125 -9.81 6.85 5.17
CA LEU A 125 -9.55 7.96 6.09
C LEU A 125 -8.62 9.00 5.46
N GLY A 126 -8.98 10.28 5.61
CA GLY A 126 -8.15 11.41 5.19
C GLY A 126 -7.67 11.33 3.74
N GLY A 127 -6.38 11.61 3.53
CA GLY A 127 -5.77 11.69 2.20
C GLY A 127 -5.79 10.40 1.40
N MET A 128 -5.88 9.23 2.04
CA MET A 128 -6.01 7.95 1.33
C MET A 128 -7.37 7.86 0.61
N LYS A 129 -8.44 8.23 1.32
CA LYS A 129 -9.78 8.30 0.75
C LYS A 129 -9.85 9.34 -0.36
N GLU A 130 -9.32 10.53 -0.13
CA GLU A 130 -9.30 11.59 -1.14
C GLU A 130 -8.55 11.17 -2.41
N LEU A 131 -7.42 10.45 -2.29
CA LEU A 131 -6.69 9.91 -3.44
C LEU A 131 -7.55 8.95 -4.26
N VAL A 132 -8.26 8.02 -3.62
CA VAL A 132 -9.10 7.06 -4.35
C VAL A 132 -10.34 7.73 -4.93
N GLU A 133 -11.05 8.56 -4.19
CA GLU A 133 -12.26 9.24 -4.68
C GLU A 133 -11.98 10.18 -5.85
N ASN A 134 -10.85 10.88 -5.84
CA ASN A 134 -10.50 11.83 -6.89
C ASN A 134 -9.99 11.15 -8.17
N PHE A 135 -9.26 10.03 -8.05
CA PHE A 135 -8.53 9.46 -9.19
C PHE A 135 -9.02 8.07 -9.62
N LEU A 136 -9.63 7.30 -8.71
CA LEU A 136 -10.06 5.91 -8.94
C LEU A 136 -11.41 5.59 -8.26
N PRO A 137 -12.45 6.45 -8.37
CA PRO A 137 -13.70 6.26 -7.62
C PRO A 137 -14.39 4.92 -7.93
N GLN A 138 -14.25 4.40 -9.15
CA GLN A 138 -14.80 3.10 -9.55
C GLN A 138 -14.15 1.90 -8.84
N TYR A 139 -12.97 2.08 -8.24
CA TYR A 139 -12.27 1.03 -7.48
C TYR A 139 -12.35 1.24 -5.97
N ALA A 140 -13.13 2.22 -5.47
CA ALA A 140 -13.22 2.52 -4.05
C ALA A 140 -13.62 1.28 -3.20
N GLU A 141 -14.59 0.50 -3.65
CA GLU A 141 -15.04 -0.73 -2.96
C GLU A 141 -13.95 -1.82 -2.84
N ILE A 142 -12.91 -1.74 -3.66
CA ILE A 142 -11.80 -2.71 -3.72
C ILE A 142 -10.56 -2.16 -3.02
N LEU A 143 -10.29 -0.85 -3.14
CA LEU A 143 -9.08 -0.20 -2.63
C LEU A 143 -9.26 0.45 -1.26
N LEU A 144 -10.49 0.67 -0.80
CA LEU A 144 -10.78 1.27 0.50
C LEU A 144 -11.49 0.31 1.43
N PHE A 145 -11.17 0.38 2.72
CA PHE A 145 -11.86 -0.35 3.79
C PHE A 145 -12.03 0.54 5.03
N SER A 146 -13.04 0.23 5.85
CA SER A 146 -13.30 0.99 7.08
C SER A 146 -12.12 0.88 8.06
N PRO A 147 -11.69 1.94 8.76
CA PRO A 147 -10.45 1.91 9.53
C PRO A 147 -10.56 0.93 10.70
N GLY A 148 -9.60 0.01 10.80
CA GLY A 148 -9.62 -1.07 11.81
C GLY A 148 -10.55 -2.25 11.49
N ASN A 149 -11.26 -2.24 10.36
CA ASN A 149 -12.12 -3.36 9.96
C ASN A 149 -11.31 -4.50 9.34
N ILE A 150 -10.97 -5.47 10.19
CA ILE A 150 -10.16 -6.66 9.87
C ILE A 150 -10.82 -7.51 8.76
N GLU A 151 -12.13 -7.71 8.83
CA GLU A 151 -12.84 -8.59 7.89
C GLU A 151 -12.96 -7.97 6.50
N GLU A 152 -13.25 -6.67 6.39
CA GLU A 152 -13.21 -5.98 5.10
C GLU A 152 -11.82 -6.02 4.47
N LEU A 153 -10.78 -5.76 5.27
CA LEU A 153 -9.41 -5.78 4.78
C LEU A 153 -9.06 -7.17 4.22
N LYS A 154 -9.39 -8.24 4.96
CA LYS A 154 -9.18 -9.62 4.51
C LYS A 154 -9.86 -9.89 3.17
N VAL A 155 -11.17 -9.58 3.06
CA VAL A 155 -11.95 -9.84 1.84
C VAL A 155 -11.34 -9.11 0.64
N LYS A 156 -10.89 -7.86 0.81
CA LYS A 156 -10.29 -7.08 -0.28
C LYS A 156 -8.92 -7.62 -0.69
N ILE A 157 -8.09 -8.03 0.28
CA ILE A 157 -6.79 -8.69 0.00
C ILE A 157 -7.03 -9.97 -0.81
N GLU A 158 -7.93 -10.84 -0.35
CA GLU A 158 -8.27 -12.09 -1.03
C GLU A 158 -8.86 -11.84 -2.42
N THR A 159 -9.71 -10.82 -2.56
CA THR A 159 -10.30 -10.45 -3.85
C THR A 159 -9.22 -10.04 -4.85
N ILE A 160 -8.32 -9.13 -4.48
CA ILE A 160 -7.26 -8.67 -5.39
C ILE A 160 -6.28 -9.79 -5.73
N LEU A 161 -5.82 -10.55 -4.73
CA LEU A 161 -4.76 -11.55 -4.94
C LEU A 161 -5.24 -12.83 -5.64
N ASN A 162 -6.53 -13.17 -5.57
CA ASN A 162 -7.07 -14.37 -6.23
C ASN A 162 -7.64 -14.10 -7.64
N HIS A 163 -7.68 -12.83 -8.10
CA HIS A 163 -8.27 -12.47 -9.39
C HIS A 163 -7.25 -11.74 -10.29
N ASP A 164 -6.48 -12.50 -11.06
CA ASP A 164 -5.41 -11.99 -11.94
C ASP A 164 -5.86 -10.87 -12.89
N ILE A 165 -7.07 -10.99 -13.47
CA ILE A 165 -7.60 -9.98 -14.40
C ILE A 165 -7.83 -8.67 -13.66
N LEU A 166 -8.49 -8.73 -12.50
CA LEU A 166 -8.74 -7.56 -11.66
C LEU A 166 -7.42 -6.95 -11.18
N TYR A 167 -6.48 -7.78 -10.72
CA TYR A 167 -5.15 -7.31 -10.30
C TYR A 167 -4.46 -6.50 -11.40
N ARG A 168 -4.40 -7.05 -12.63
CA ARG A 168 -3.74 -6.39 -13.77
C ARG A 168 -4.42 -5.08 -14.14
N GLU A 169 -5.76 -5.07 -14.17
CA GLU A 169 -6.55 -3.88 -14.44
C GLU A 169 -6.26 -2.77 -13.42
N VAL A 170 -6.35 -3.09 -12.12
CA VAL A 170 -6.08 -2.13 -11.04
C VAL A 170 -4.62 -1.67 -11.08
N SER A 171 -3.68 -2.58 -11.31
CA SER A 171 -2.24 -2.30 -11.46
C SER A 171 -1.95 -1.29 -12.57
N GLU A 172 -2.62 -1.42 -13.72
CA GLU A 172 -2.50 -0.46 -14.82
C GLU A 172 -3.08 0.90 -14.44
N LYS A 173 -4.25 0.92 -13.80
CA LYS A 173 -4.94 2.17 -13.44
C LYS A 173 -4.23 2.97 -12.37
N VAL A 174 -3.73 2.32 -11.32
CA VAL A 174 -2.93 3.02 -10.29
C VAL A 174 -1.65 3.61 -10.90
N HIS A 175 -1.00 2.90 -11.82
CA HIS A 175 0.19 3.38 -12.51
C HIS A 175 -0.10 4.60 -13.40
N GLU A 176 -1.16 4.52 -14.20
CA GLU A 176 -1.62 5.63 -15.05
C GLU A 176 -1.89 6.89 -14.21
N VAL A 177 -2.56 6.73 -13.06
CA VAL A 177 -2.82 7.84 -12.13
C VAL A 177 -1.51 8.43 -11.59
N ALA A 178 -0.58 7.59 -11.12
CA ALA A 178 0.69 8.06 -10.60
C ALA A 178 1.54 8.78 -11.65
N TYR A 179 1.67 8.22 -12.84
CA TYR A 179 2.41 8.83 -13.94
C TYR A 179 1.85 10.19 -14.34
N ASN A 180 0.52 10.31 -14.46
CA ASN A 180 -0.13 11.52 -14.95
C ASN A 180 -0.25 12.64 -13.92
N ASN A 181 -0.33 12.30 -12.62
CA ASN A 181 -0.64 13.28 -11.57
C ASN A 181 0.51 13.52 -10.60
N PHE A 182 1.32 12.50 -10.32
CA PHE A 182 2.33 12.53 -9.25
C PHE A 182 3.76 12.33 -9.76
N SER A 183 4.00 12.30 -11.06
CA SER A 183 5.35 12.27 -11.60
C SER A 183 6.04 13.64 -11.47
N LYS A 184 7.37 13.63 -11.45
CA LYS A 184 8.18 14.85 -11.55
C LYS A 184 7.78 15.72 -12.75
N THR A 185 7.37 15.09 -13.86
CA THR A 185 6.92 15.77 -15.07
C THR A 185 5.57 16.46 -14.86
N SER A 186 4.58 15.77 -14.29
CA SER A 186 3.26 16.36 -14.02
C SER A 186 3.38 17.50 -13.02
N PHE A 187 4.20 17.34 -11.99
CA PHE A 187 4.49 18.37 -11.00
C PHE A 187 5.04 19.65 -11.64
N ARG A 188 6.04 19.54 -12.51
CA ARG A 188 6.62 20.69 -13.22
C ARG A 188 5.61 21.39 -14.12
N LYS A 189 4.77 20.62 -14.83
CA LYS A 189 3.71 21.18 -15.68
C LYS A 189 2.68 21.95 -14.86
N ASN A 190 2.24 21.39 -13.74
CA ASN A 190 1.29 22.03 -12.85
C ASN A 190 1.88 23.31 -12.25
N LEU A 191 3.15 23.30 -11.84
CA LEU A 191 3.85 24.47 -11.31
C LEU A 191 3.96 25.61 -12.33
N LEU A 192 4.28 25.30 -13.59
CA LEU A 192 4.36 26.29 -14.67
C LEU A 192 3.00 26.87 -15.07
N GLY A 193 1.89 26.18 -14.79
CA GLY A 193 0.54 26.70 -15.01
C GLY A 193 0.04 27.66 -13.93
N ILE A 194 0.81 27.87 -12.85
CA ILE A 194 0.48 28.77 -11.73
C ILE A 194 1.19 30.13 -11.86
N ILE A 195 2.25 30.20 -12.66
CA ILE A 195 3.09 31.39 -12.87
C ILE A 195 2.58 32.13 -14.12
#